data_AF-Q55B30-F1
#
_entry.id   AF-Q55B30-F1
#
_cell.length_a   1.000
_cell.length_b   1.000
_cell.length_c   1.000
_cell.angle_alpha   90.00
_cell.angle_beta   90.00
_cell.angle_gamma   90.00
#
_symmetry.space_group_name_H-M   'P 1'
#
loop_
_entity.id
_entity.type
_entity.pdbx_description
1 polymer ?
#
loop_
_entity_poly.entity_id
_entity_poly.type
_entity_poly.pdbx_seq_one_letter_code
_entity_poly.pdbx_strand_id
1 'polypeptide(L)'
;MKTLIKSLVLWKTSGTTLKTKTTIINTYSLSPITYLSYLEEFTKDEEIQINKLISWFMNSPANSESPTLNTNSIENNTSTIHSRAKIPLMCYDRSLKPLKEGGWGMWNIQLRQVAQKIWIYNRFLQMHKSANNSIYMISWMDQIINKSISSPYLIKIKKEWENYATQIGHLKDKVQTL
;
A
#
# COMPACT_ATOMS: atom_id res chain seq x y z
N MET A 1 -6.00 -5.58 -11.29
CA MET A 1 -6.80 -6.14 -10.17
C MET A 1 -7.24 -7.60 -10.35
N LYS A 2 -7.78 -8.03 -11.51
CA LYS A 2 -8.28 -9.41 -11.73
C LYS A 2 -7.26 -10.53 -11.38
N THR A 3 -5.99 -10.33 -11.71
CA THR A 3 -4.92 -11.30 -11.41
C THR A 3 -4.68 -11.47 -9.91
N LEU A 4 -4.75 -10.39 -9.13
CA LEU A 4 -4.62 -10.41 -7.66
C LEU A 4 -5.77 -11.18 -6.99
N ILE A 5 -6.99 -11.00 -7.50
CA ILE A 5 -8.16 -11.70 -6.98
C ILE A 5 -8.01 -13.20 -7.21
N LYS A 6 -7.65 -13.60 -8.44
CA LYS A 6 -7.44 -15.02 -8.78
C LYS A 6 -6.36 -15.66 -7.91
N SER A 7 -5.23 -14.98 -7.68
CA SER A 7 -4.16 -15.51 -6.85
C SER A 7 -4.60 -15.67 -5.38
N LEU A 8 -5.27 -14.67 -4.81
CA LEU A 8 -5.76 -14.75 -3.42
C LEU A 8 -6.85 -15.79 -3.23
N VAL A 9 -7.75 -15.97 -4.21
CA VAL A 9 -8.75 -17.05 -4.18
C VAL A 9 -8.09 -18.42 -4.17
N LEU A 10 -7.07 -18.63 -5.01
CA LEU A 10 -6.32 -19.90 -5.04
C LEU A 10 -5.66 -20.20 -3.69
N TRP A 11 -5.02 -19.20 -3.07
CA TRP A 11 -4.33 -19.37 -1.80
C TRP A 11 -5.27 -19.51 -0.59
N LYS A 12 -6.55 -19.17 -0.76
CA LYS A 12 -7.53 -19.22 0.32
C LYS A 12 -7.74 -20.64 0.87
N THR A 13 -7.56 -21.66 0.03
CA THR A 13 -7.68 -23.08 0.40
C THR A 13 -6.47 -23.59 1.17
N SER A 14 -5.29 -22.98 1.01
CA SER A 14 -4.04 -23.42 1.65
C SER A 14 -3.70 -22.69 2.95
N GLY A 15 -4.26 -21.50 3.18
CA GLY A 15 -3.94 -20.63 4.32
C GLY A 15 -4.67 -21.00 5.62
N THR A 16 -4.22 -22.03 6.32
CA THR A 16 -4.84 -22.48 7.58
C THR A 16 -4.53 -21.57 8.77
N THR A 17 -3.28 -21.13 8.91
CA THR A 17 -2.85 -20.26 10.02
C THR A 17 -2.87 -18.78 9.63
N LEU A 18 -3.05 -17.92 10.63
CA LEU A 18 -2.97 -16.47 10.46
C LEU A 18 -1.62 -16.03 9.89
N LYS A 19 -0.52 -16.61 10.38
CA LYS A 19 0.84 -16.35 9.90
C LYS A 19 0.96 -16.72 8.41
N THR A 20 0.44 -17.87 8.01
CA THR A 20 0.43 -18.30 6.60
C THR A 20 -0.35 -17.31 5.72
N LYS A 21 -1.54 -16.88 6.16
CA LYS A 21 -2.35 -15.88 5.43
C LYS A 21 -1.60 -14.56 5.24
N THR A 22 -0.98 -14.05 6.31
CA THR A 22 -0.17 -12.82 6.25
C THR A 22 1.00 -12.97 5.27
N THR A 23 1.73 -14.09 5.33
CA THR A 23 2.84 -14.36 4.40
C THR A 23 2.35 -14.39 2.95
N ILE A 24 1.23 -15.06 2.68
CA ILE A 24 0.64 -15.12 1.33
C ILE A 24 0.32 -13.72 0.81
N ILE A 25 -0.31 -12.86 1.61
CA ILE A 25 -0.60 -11.48 1.21
C ILE A 25 0.70 -10.74 0.87
N ASN A 26 1.70 -10.84 1.74
CA ASN A 26 2.97 -10.13 1.57
C ASN A 26 3.79 -10.64 0.38
N THR A 27 3.69 -11.92 0.02
CA THR A 27 4.43 -12.48 -1.12
C THR A 27 3.69 -12.27 -2.44
N TYR A 28 2.40 -12.61 -2.49
CA TYR A 28 1.65 -12.70 -3.75
C TYR A 28 0.81 -11.46 -4.09
N SER A 29 0.43 -10.67 -3.09
CA SER A 29 -0.33 -9.44 -3.33
C SER A 29 0.56 -8.20 -3.31
N LEU A 30 1.43 -8.09 -2.30
CA LEU A 30 2.22 -6.88 -2.12
C LEU A 30 3.25 -6.69 -3.24
N SER A 31 3.92 -7.73 -3.72
CA SER A 31 4.91 -7.62 -4.80
C SER A 31 4.31 -6.98 -6.08
N PRO A 32 3.21 -7.52 -6.66
CA PRO A 32 2.58 -6.89 -7.82
C PRO A 32 1.98 -5.52 -7.53
N ILE A 33 1.45 -5.28 -6.33
CA ILE A 33 0.90 -3.96 -5.96
C ILE A 33 2.01 -2.92 -5.86
N THR A 34 3.16 -3.30 -5.31
CA THR A 34 4.34 -2.44 -5.24
C THR A 34 4.86 -2.13 -6.65
N TYR A 35 4.90 -3.13 -7.52
CA TYR A 35 5.28 -2.92 -8.92
C TYR A 35 4.33 -1.96 -9.64
N LEU A 36 3.02 -2.16 -9.52
CA LEU A 36 2.02 -1.26 -10.12
C LEU A 36 2.12 0.16 -9.56
N SER A 37 2.40 0.30 -8.25
CA SER A 37 2.62 1.60 -7.60
C SER A 37 3.84 2.37 -8.16
N TYR A 38 4.79 1.69 -8.81
CA TYR A 38 5.88 2.39 -9.55
C TYR A 38 5.41 2.97 -10.88
N LEU A 39 4.40 2.36 -11.51
CA LEU A 39 3.90 2.77 -12.81
C LEU A 39 2.81 3.83 -12.68
N GLU A 40 1.89 3.64 -11.74
CA GLU A 40 0.68 4.45 -11.60
C GLU A 40 0.35 4.71 -10.11
N GLU A 41 -0.22 5.88 -9.81
CA GLU A 41 -0.82 6.16 -8.51
C GLU A 41 -2.19 5.48 -8.45
N PHE A 42 -2.42 4.62 -7.45
CA PHE A 42 -3.75 4.06 -7.19
C PHE A 42 -4.74 5.17 -6.85
N THR A 43 -5.94 5.06 -7.41
CA THR A 43 -7.08 5.88 -7.01
C THR A 43 -7.59 5.45 -5.63
N LYS A 44 -8.29 6.35 -4.92
CA LYS A 44 -8.89 6.04 -3.61
C LYS A 44 -9.84 4.83 -3.68
N ASP A 45 -10.58 4.68 -4.78
CA ASP A 45 -11.50 3.56 -4.97
C ASP A 45 -10.76 2.24 -5.12
N GLU A 46 -9.63 2.22 -5.82
CA GLU A 46 -8.78 1.04 -5.94
C GLU A 46 -8.15 0.66 -4.59
N GLU A 47 -7.70 1.65 -3.80
CA GLU A 47 -7.20 1.41 -2.46
C GLU A 47 -8.27 0.77 -1.56
N ILE A 48 -9.50 1.29 -1.61
CA ILE A 48 -10.64 0.74 -0.86
C ILE A 48 -10.94 -0.69 -1.32
N GLN A 49 -10.92 -0.96 -2.62
CA GLN A 49 -11.17 -2.30 -3.17
C GLN A 49 -10.08 -3.29 -2.74
N ILE A 50 -8.81 -2.91 -2.79
CA ILE A 50 -7.72 -3.76 -2.34
C ILE A 50 -7.82 -4.02 -0.83
N ASN A 51 -8.10 -3.00 -0.02
CA ASN A 51 -8.29 -3.16 1.43
C ASN A 51 -9.46 -4.08 1.76
N LYS A 52 -10.57 -3.98 1.03
CA LYS A 52 -11.72 -4.90 1.14
C LYS A 52 -11.33 -6.34 0.78
N LEU A 53 -10.54 -6.53 -0.28
CA LEU A 53 -10.06 -7.84 -0.71
C LEU A 53 -9.13 -8.48 0.34
N ILE A 54 -8.20 -7.71 0.90
CA ILE A 54 -7.30 -8.19 1.95
C ILE A 54 -8.08 -8.53 3.23
N SER A 55 -9.01 -7.67 3.63
CA SER A 55 -9.87 -7.92 4.79
C SER A 55 -10.70 -9.19 4.62
N TRP A 56 -11.23 -9.42 3.42
CA TRP A 56 -11.90 -10.68 3.09
C TRP A 56 -10.96 -11.88 3.18
N PHE A 57 -9.76 -11.78 2.61
CA PHE A 57 -8.81 -12.88 2.62
C PHE A 57 -8.41 -13.27 4.06
N MET A 58 -8.27 -12.30 4.95
CA MET A 58 -7.93 -12.55 6.36
C MET A 58 -9.10 -13.17 7.13
N ASN A 59 -10.26 -12.51 7.10
CA ASN A 59 -11.36 -12.75 8.03
C ASN A 59 -12.39 -13.78 7.54
N SER A 60 -12.50 -13.99 6.24
CA SER A 60 -13.59 -14.83 5.71
C SER A 60 -13.26 -16.32 5.85
N PRO A 61 -14.26 -17.22 5.98
CA PRO A 61 -14.04 -18.67 5.96
C PRO A 61 -13.33 -19.13 4.67
N ALA A 62 -12.68 -20.29 4.69
CA ALA A 62 -12.01 -20.86 3.50
C ALA A 62 -12.96 -21.01 2.29
N ASN A 63 -14.25 -21.27 2.57
CA ASN A 63 -15.29 -21.50 1.56
C ASN A 63 -16.10 -20.24 1.24
N SER A 64 -15.62 -19.05 1.60
CA SER A 64 -16.34 -17.81 1.30
C SER A 64 -16.11 -17.37 -0.13
N GLU A 65 -17.18 -16.95 -0.79
CA GLU A 65 -17.10 -16.32 -2.11
C GLU A 65 -16.28 -15.03 -2.03
N SER A 66 -15.50 -14.77 -3.07
CA SER A 66 -14.69 -13.56 -3.20
C SER A 66 -15.58 -12.31 -3.26
N PRO A 67 -15.19 -11.19 -2.63
CA PRO A 67 -15.93 -9.95 -2.70
C PRO A 67 -15.60 -9.30 -4.04
N THR A 68 -16.12 -9.83 -5.14
CA THR A 68 -16.15 -9.17 -6.46
C THR A 68 -16.83 -10.06 -7.49
N LEU A 69 -18.08 -9.69 -7.84
CA LEU A 69 -18.61 -9.78 -9.20
C LEU A 69 -19.82 -8.86 -9.44
N ASN A 70 -20.46 -8.30 -8.41
CA ASN A 70 -21.59 -7.37 -8.60
C ASN A 70 -21.23 -5.91 -8.31
N THR A 71 -20.96 -5.14 -9.36
CA THR A 71 -21.03 -3.67 -9.34
C THR A 71 -22.45 -3.12 -9.16
N ASN A 72 -23.46 -4.00 -9.07
CA ASN A 72 -24.88 -3.62 -8.99
C ASN A 72 -25.58 -4.01 -7.68
N SER A 73 -24.87 -4.46 -6.65
CA SER A 73 -25.47 -4.81 -5.34
C SER A 73 -24.94 -3.90 -4.23
N ILE A 74 -25.23 -2.61 -4.31
CA ILE A 74 -25.04 -1.66 -3.21
C ILE A 74 -26.35 -1.50 -2.41
N GLU A 75 -27.46 -2.04 -2.88
CA GLU A 75 -28.76 -1.97 -2.20
C GLU A 75 -29.41 -3.37 -2.23
N ASN A 76 -29.90 -3.87 -1.08
CA ASN A 76 -30.86 -4.98 -0.95
C ASN A 76 -30.42 -6.43 -0.70
N ASN A 77 -29.28 -6.71 -0.05
CA ASN A 77 -29.08 -8.04 0.57
C ASN A 77 -29.48 -8.06 2.05
N THR A 78 -30.75 -7.77 2.32
CA THR A 78 -31.50 -8.34 3.44
C THR A 78 -31.91 -9.77 3.05
N SER A 79 -30.95 -10.69 3.01
CA SER A 79 -31.25 -12.12 2.83
C SER A 79 -30.51 -12.93 3.88
N THR A 80 -31.32 -13.43 4.80
CA THR A 80 -31.14 -14.41 5.87
C THR A 80 -30.34 -15.66 5.46
N ILE A 81 -29.05 -15.51 5.24
CA ILE A 81 -28.09 -16.60 5.39
C ILE A 81 -27.42 -16.33 6.73
N HIS A 82 -27.36 -17.33 7.61
CA HIS A 82 -26.62 -17.29 8.87
C HIS A 82 -25.16 -16.91 8.60
N SER A 83 -24.89 -15.61 8.42
CA SER A 83 -23.56 -15.09 8.29
C SER A 83 -22.98 -15.25 9.68
N ARG A 84 -22.11 -16.25 9.89
CA ARG A 84 -21.07 -16.12 10.91
C ARG A 84 -20.52 -14.73 10.67
N ALA A 85 -20.89 -13.81 11.56
CA ALA A 85 -20.57 -12.41 11.41
C ALA A 85 -19.08 -12.37 11.05
N LYS A 86 -18.74 -11.61 10.00
CA LYS A 86 -17.36 -11.27 9.68
C LYS A 86 -16.83 -10.47 10.87
N ILE A 87 -16.59 -11.12 12.01
CA ILE A 87 -15.99 -10.51 13.18
C ILE A 87 -14.58 -10.25 12.71
N PRO A 88 -14.18 -8.98 12.50
CA PRO A 88 -12.80 -8.70 12.24
C PRO A 88 -12.03 -9.29 13.43
N LEU A 89 -11.15 -10.26 13.16
CA LEU A 89 -10.36 -10.91 14.22
C LEU A 89 -9.53 -9.87 14.99
N MET A 90 -9.35 -8.67 14.42
CA MET A 90 -8.62 -7.56 14.99
C MET A 90 -9.02 -6.23 14.35
N CYS A 91 -8.96 -5.14 15.12
CA CYS A 91 -9.14 -3.78 14.60
C CYS A 91 -8.09 -3.44 13.53
N TYR A 92 -8.46 -2.60 12.56
CA TYR A 92 -7.59 -2.20 11.46
C TYR A 92 -6.25 -1.60 11.94
N ASP A 93 -6.28 -0.67 12.91
CA ASP A 93 -5.06 -0.04 13.43
C ASP A 93 -4.08 -1.03 14.05
N ARG A 94 -4.61 -2.05 14.75
CA ARG A 94 -3.79 -3.12 15.32
C ARG A 94 -3.26 -4.06 14.24
N SER A 95 -3.96 -4.22 13.11
CA SER A 95 -3.49 -5.01 11.97
C SER A 95 -2.23 -4.46 11.33
N LEU A 96 -2.04 -3.15 11.38
CA LEU A 96 -0.87 -2.48 10.82
C LEU A 96 0.41 -2.76 11.64
N LYS A 97 0.29 -3.09 12.92
CA LYS A 97 1.44 -3.33 13.80
C LYS A 97 2.18 -4.62 13.43
N PRO A 98 3.52 -4.71 13.64
CA PRO A 98 4.27 -5.93 13.42
C PRO A 98 3.72 -7.12 14.21
N LEU A 99 3.98 -8.34 13.74
CA LEU A 99 3.57 -9.57 14.44
C LEU A 99 4.13 -9.64 15.87
N LYS A 100 5.31 -9.06 16.11
CA LYS A 100 5.93 -8.94 17.45
C LYS A 100 5.09 -8.14 18.45
N GLU A 101 4.30 -7.18 17.98
CA GLU A 101 3.40 -6.35 18.80
C GLU A 101 1.97 -6.90 18.83
N GLY A 102 1.76 -8.14 18.35
CA GLY A 102 0.44 -8.76 18.26
C GLY A 102 -0.45 -8.17 17.17
N GLY A 103 0.14 -7.57 16.13
CA GLY A 103 -0.53 -7.18 14.89
C GLY A 103 -0.31 -8.18 13.76
N TRP A 104 -0.70 -7.83 12.53
CA TRP A 104 -0.50 -8.69 11.35
C TRP A 104 0.62 -8.20 10.44
N GLY A 105 1.19 -7.02 10.69
CA GLY A 105 2.07 -6.35 9.74
C GLY A 105 1.35 -6.07 8.42
N MET A 106 0.04 -5.84 8.47
CA MET A 106 -0.72 -5.41 7.31
C MET A 106 -0.19 -4.07 6.86
N TRP A 107 -0.13 -3.92 5.55
CA TRP A 107 0.35 -2.70 4.95
C TRP A 107 -0.80 -1.77 4.64
N ASN A 108 -0.55 -0.48 4.85
CA ASN A 108 -1.41 0.58 4.37
C ASN A 108 -0.89 1.03 3.00
N ILE A 109 -1.72 0.87 1.96
CA ILE A 109 -1.37 1.18 0.56
C ILE A 109 -0.98 2.65 0.43
N GLN A 110 -1.76 3.53 1.04
CA GLN A 110 -1.53 4.97 1.01
C GLN A 110 -0.19 5.32 1.66
N LEU A 111 0.10 4.75 2.85
CA LEU A 111 1.40 4.96 3.50
C LEU A 111 2.56 4.41 2.66
N ARG A 112 2.37 3.30 1.95
CA ARG A 112 3.39 2.77 1.04
C ARG A 112 3.62 3.69 -0.15
N GLN A 113 2.57 4.25 -0.75
CA GLN A 113 2.72 5.22 -1.84
C GLN A 113 3.49 6.46 -1.38
N VAL A 114 3.17 6.98 -0.20
CA VAL A 114 3.89 8.13 0.39
C VAL A 114 5.35 7.77 0.63
N ALA A 115 5.63 6.64 1.27
CA ALA A 115 7.00 6.16 1.52
C ALA A 115 7.79 5.96 0.21
N GLN A 116 7.14 5.45 -0.84
CA GLN A 116 7.74 5.28 -2.15
C GLN A 116 8.10 6.61 -2.80
N LYS A 117 7.20 7.62 -2.76
CA LYS A 117 7.48 8.98 -3.25
C LYS A 117 8.70 9.57 -2.55
N ILE A 118 8.73 9.49 -1.22
CA ILE A 118 9.87 9.94 -0.40
C ILE A 118 11.16 9.22 -0.82
N TRP A 119 11.10 7.90 -1.03
CA TRP A 119 12.26 7.11 -1.46
C TRP A 119 12.75 7.51 -2.86
N ILE A 120 11.85 7.73 -3.81
CA ILE A 120 12.17 8.19 -5.17
C ILE A 120 12.90 9.55 -5.09
N TYR A 121 12.38 10.50 -4.31
CA TYR A 121 13.04 11.81 -4.17
C TYR A 121 14.43 11.68 -3.54
N ASN A 122 14.57 10.88 -2.47
CA ASN A 122 15.86 10.61 -1.84
C ASN A 122 16.88 10.02 -2.82
N ARG A 123 16.44 9.16 -3.74
CA ARG A 123 17.31 8.65 -4.81
C ARG A 123 17.81 9.77 -5.70
N PHE A 124 16.95 10.68 -6.15
CA PHE A 124 17.37 11.81 -6.98
C PHE A 124 18.34 12.76 -6.26
N LEU A 125 18.21 12.95 -4.94
CA LEU A 125 19.13 13.77 -4.16
C LEU A 125 20.54 13.15 -4.03
N GLN A 126 20.65 11.82 -4.04
CA GLN A 126 21.91 11.09 -3.88
C GLN A 126 22.57 10.73 -5.21
N MET A 127 21.83 10.80 -6.32
CA MET A 127 22.35 10.39 -7.63
C MET A 127 23.26 11.45 -8.23
N HIS A 128 24.37 10.99 -8.82
CA HIS A 128 25.22 11.81 -9.66
C HIS A 128 24.80 11.70 -11.13
N LYS A 129 24.93 12.82 -11.87
CA LYS A 129 24.74 12.82 -13.31
C LYS A 129 25.80 11.93 -13.96
N SER A 130 25.36 10.90 -14.67
CA SER A 130 26.21 10.01 -15.44
C SER A 130 25.64 9.84 -16.84
N ALA A 131 26.47 9.51 -17.82
CA ALA A 131 26.04 9.24 -19.19
C ALA A 131 25.09 8.02 -19.28
N ASN A 132 25.06 7.17 -18.25
CA ASN A 132 24.19 5.99 -18.16
C ASN A 132 22.79 6.32 -17.62
N ASN A 133 22.57 7.54 -17.13
CA ASN A 133 21.26 7.93 -16.60
C ASN A 133 20.28 8.15 -17.78
N SER A 134 19.02 7.74 -17.60
CA SER A 134 17.99 8.03 -18.61
C SER A 134 17.78 9.53 -18.80
N ILE A 135 17.36 9.94 -20.01
CA ILE A 135 17.07 11.35 -20.34
C ILE A 135 16.06 11.95 -19.35
N TYR A 136 15.04 11.18 -18.97
CA TYR A 136 14.04 11.60 -17.98
C TYR A 136 14.65 11.84 -16.60
N MET A 137 15.56 10.97 -16.15
CA MET A 137 16.25 11.14 -14.87
C MET A 137 17.12 12.39 -14.88
N ILE A 138 17.87 12.64 -15.96
CA ILE A 138 18.70 13.84 -16.10
C ILE A 138 17.82 15.09 -16.06
N SER A 139 16.70 15.10 -16.80
CA SER A 139 15.75 16.22 -16.80
C SER A 139 15.17 16.50 -15.41
N TRP A 140 14.80 15.47 -14.64
CA TRP A 140 14.31 15.67 -13.28
C TRP A 140 15.40 16.16 -12.33
N MET A 141 16.64 15.65 -12.46
CA MET A 141 17.79 16.17 -11.71
C MET A 141 18.02 17.65 -12.01
N ASP A 142 17.98 18.06 -13.28
CA ASP A 142 18.12 19.46 -13.68
C ASP A 142 17.02 20.35 -13.10
N GLN A 143 15.76 19.88 -13.14
CA GLN A 143 14.63 20.57 -12.53
C GLN A 143 14.79 20.75 -11.01
N ILE A 144 15.30 19.73 -10.31
CA ILE A 144 15.55 19.79 -8.86
C ILE A 144 16.70 20.76 -8.55
N ILE A 145 17.83 20.64 -9.25
CA ILE A 145 19.03 21.46 -9.04
C ILE A 145 18.74 22.93 -9.32
N ASN A 146 18.10 23.23 -10.44
CA ASN A 146 17.77 24.60 -10.85
C ASN A 146 16.55 25.19 -10.12
N LYS A 147 15.94 24.42 -9.20
CA LYS A 147 14.71 24.78 -8.46
C LYS A 147 13.52 25.14 -9.37
N SER A 148 13.55 24.72 -10.63
CA SER A 148 12.54 24.99 -11.66
C SER A 148 11.77 23.71 -12.01
N ILE A 149 11.06 23.17 -11.01
CA ILE A 149 10.28 21.93 -11.19
C ILE A 149 9.00 22.24 -11.96
N SER A 150 8.86 21.64 -13.14
CA SER A 150 7.68 21.80 -14.00
C SER A 150 6.76 20.57 -13.96
N SER A 151 7.32 19.38 -13.69
CA SER A 151 6.54 18.14 -13.68
C SER A 151 5.53 18.09 -12.51
N PRO A 152 4.21 17.95 -12.77
CA PRO A 152 3.21 17.84 -11.71
C PRO A 152 3.48 16.69 -10.74
N TYR A 153 4.00 15.56 -11.26
CA TYR A 153 4.34 14.41 -10.44
C TYR A 153 5.56 14.68 -9.56
N LEU A 154 6.58 15.39 -10.08
CA LEU A 154 7.77 15.74 -9.31
C LEU A 154 7.44 16.74 -8.19
N ILE A 155 6.50 17.66 -8.43
CA ILE A 155 5.96 18.56 -7.39
C ILE A 155 5.31 17.76 -6.26
N LYS A 156 4.45 16.78 -6.59
CA LYS A 156 3.82 15.89 -5.59
C LYS A 156 4.87 15.16 -4.76
N ILE A 157 5.85 14.55 -5.42
CA ILE A 157 6.94 13.82 -4.76
C ILE A 157 7.72 14.73 -3.81
N LYS A 158 8.12 15.91 -4.29
CA LYS A 158 8.86 16.89 -3.49
C LYS A 158 8.07 17.30 -2.25
N LYS A 159 6.78 17.58 -2.39
CA LYS A 159 5.90 17.96 -1.28
C LYS A 159 5.82 16.87 -0.20
N GLU A 160 5.66 15.60 -0.61
CA GLU A 160 5.66 14.49 0.35
C GLU A 160 7.01 14.33 1.06
N TRP A 161 8.12 14.57 0.35
CA TRP A 161 9.45 14.55 0.93
C TRP A 161 9.68 15.69 1.93
N GLU A 162 9.21 16.91 1.63
CA GLU A 162 9.27 18.06 2.54
C GLU A 162 8.44 17.82 3.81
N ASN A 163 7.23 17.26 3.67
CA ASN A 163 6.39 16.85 4.79
C ASN A 163 7.10 15.81 5.67
N TYR A 164 7.80 14.85 5.07
CA TYR A 164 8.57 13.85 5.81
C TYR A 164 9.79 14.45 6.52
N ALA A 165 10.54 15.33 5.83
CA ALA A 165 11.72 15.98 6.38
C ALA A 165 11.39 16.86 7.59
N THR A 166 10.29 17.61 7.52
CA THR A 166 9.78 18.42 8.64
C THR A 166 9.38 17.56 9.83
N GLN A 167 8.67 16.44 9.61
CA GLN A 167 8.32 15.50 10.68
C GLN A 167 9.55 14.88 11.35
N ILE A 168 10.57 14.48 10.58
CA ILE A 168 11.83 13.99 11.16
C ILE A 168 12.56 15.09 11.94
N GLY A 169 12.59 16.32 11.42
CA GLY A 169 13.16 17.47 12.14
C GLY A 169 12.52 17.64 13.51
N HIS A 170 11.19 17.70 13.57
CA HIS A 170 10.46 17.76 14.83
C HIS A 170 10.70 16.56 15.76
N LEU A 171 10.90 15.35 15.21
CA LEU A 171 11.24 14.18 16.01
C LEU A 171 12.66 14.27 16.58
N LYS A 172 13.63 14.80 15.81
CA LYS A 172 14.99 15.04 16.30
C LYS A 172 15.00 16.07 17.43
N ASP A 173 14.24 17.16 17.29
CA ASP A 173 14.13 18.19 18.32
C ASP A 173 13.54 17.62 19.62
N LYS A 174 12.50 16.77 19.53
CA LYS A 174 11.91 16.10 20.70
C LYS A 174 12.84 15.12 21.40
N VAL A 175 13.67 14.40 20.65
CA VAL A 175 14.64 13.44 21.20
C VAL A 175 15.82 14.16 21.87
N GLN A 176 16.17 15.37 21.43
CA GLN A 176 17.21 16.18 22.10
C GLN A 176 16.72 16.87 23.37
N THR A 177 15.40 16.97 23.59
CA THR A 177 14.80 17.52 24.82
C THR A 177 14.49 16.48 25.91
N LEU A 178 14.86 15.21 25.71
CA LEU A 178 14.75 14.12 26.70
C LEU A 178 16.13 13.72 27.22
#